data_AF-A0A5R9IHV2-F1
#
_entry.id   AF-A0A5R9IHV2-F1
#
_cell.length_a   1.000
_cell.length_b   1.000
_cell.length_c   1.000
_cell.angle_alpha   90.00
_cell.angle_beta   90.00
_cell.angle_gamma   90.00
#
_symmetry.space_group_name_H-M   'P 1'
#
loop_
_entity.id
_entity.type
_entity.pdbx_description
1 polymer ?
#
loop_
_entity_poly.entity_id
_entity_poly.type
_entity_poly.pdbx_seq_one_letter_code
_entity_poly.pdbx_strand_id
1 'polypeptide(L)'
;MVKIFKAQKRQSVSGQKLELDILRFDINGDGIARHGKKSVFVSGALPGEKVQARVTTEHAKYLRAQALKVAKPHAQRVTPQCAHFYQCGGCDFQHMDSELELEVKKYKIDEVFKRNAGIENLPWQPPLTAESWHYRRKARIGVQYNRLNEPLVGFRQKNASHITPIKSCPVLEPSLQGLFEQLQPLVSQLQGHQVIGHIEAIATDTVTLIFRYMGKLGEQNRRRLTEFAEQTGYRVFVTDDQQNHALSGGVFEQLSYQIDDCHLYFSPKDFIQVNGQLNQMMVTQAMDWLQLNPSDRILDLFCGLGNFSLPIARKVQSLTGIEGVMDMVNRAQDNAHRNQIDNCHFYQADLNNPDLTWPWAEPRSFTKVLLDPARAGALGTITPIAELGVDKVLYISCDAATMARDSQLLISAGYTLEKISLLDMFAQTRHVETMALFSKT
;
A
#
# COMPACT_ATOMS: atom_id res chain seq x y z
N MET A 1 25.16 42.17 -41.30
CA MET A 1 25.36 40.76 -40.86
C MET A 1 25.03 40.68 -39.38
N VAL A 2 23.81 40.25 -39.03
CA VAL A 2 23.34 40.22 -37.62
C VAL A 2 23.98 39.02 -36.91
N LYS A 3 24.84 39.28 -35.93
CA LYS A 3 25.40 38.23 -35.06
C LYS A 3 24.32 37.78 -34.08
N ILE A 4 23.65 36.67 -34.40
CA ILE A 4 22.75 35.99 -33.47
C ILE A 4 23.60 35.42 -32.32
N PHE A 5 23.37 35.90 -31.10
CA PHE A 5 24.01 35.40 -29.89
C PHE A 5 23.61 33.94 -29.66
N LYS A 6 24.53 33.00 -29.91
CA LYS A 6 24.36 31.61 -29.49
C LYS A 6 24.73 31.50 -28.01
N ALA A 7 23.73 31.36 -27.14
CA ALA A 7 23.96 31.04 -25.75
C ALA A 7 24.80 29.75 -25.66
N GLN A 8 25.92 29.80 -24.94
CA GLN A 8 26.74 28.61 -24.67
C GLN A 8 25.85 27.53 -24.03
N LYS A 9 25.89 26.32 -24.60
CA LYS A 9 25.18 25.15 -24.05
C LYS A 9 25.71 24.91 -22.64
N ARG A 10 24.89 25.22 -21.64
CA ARG A 10 25.19 24.99 -20.23
C ARG A 10 25.47 23.49 -20.06
N GLN A 11 26.68 23.11 -19.66
CA GLN A 11 27.01 21.72 -19.39
C GLN A 11 26.08 21.21 -18.29
N SER A 12 25.37 20.12 -18.57
CA SER A 12 24.50 19.52 -17.57
C SER A 12 25.34 18.95 -16.44
N VAL A 13 24.84 19.11 -15.22
CA VAL A 13 25.45 18.49 -14.03
C VAL A 13 24.99 17.04 -13.82
N SER A 14 24.15 16.50 -14.71
CA SER A 14 23.73 15.10 -14.66
C SER A 14 24.92 14.15 -14.74
N GLY A 15 24.94 13.14 -13.87
CA GLY A 15 26.05 12.19 -13.73
C GLY A 15 27.22 12.69 -12.87
N GLN A 16 27.31 13.99 -12.56
CA GLN A 16 28.36 14.52 -11.71
C GLN A 16 28.21 14.02 -10.26
N LYS A 17 29.36 13.87 -9.58
CA LYS A 17 29.42 13.57 -8.15
C LYS A 17 29.59 14.88 -7.38
N LEU A 18 28.76 15.11 -6.38
CA LEU A 18 28.78 16.27 -5.50
C LEU A 18 29.00 15.82 -4.07
N GLU A 19 29.83 16.55 -3.33
CA GLU A 19 29.88 16.46 -1.87
C GLU A 19 28.81 17.40 -1.29
N LEU A 20 27.90 16.86 -0.48
CA LEU A 20 26.72 17.57 0.01
C LEU A 20 26.56 17.36 1.52
N ASP A 21 26.27 18.44 2.22
CA ASP A 21 25.75 18.41 3.59
C ASP A 21 24.22 18.35 3.55
N ILE A 22 23.65 17.32 4.16
CA ILE A 22 22.20 17.09 4.17
C ILE A 22 21.57 17.85 5.33
N LEU A 23 20.59 18.70 5.02
CA LEU A 23 20.06 19.69 5.95
C LEU A 23 18.80 19.20 6.66
N ARG A 24 17.89 18.55 5.93
CA ARG A 24 16.58 18.09 6.41
C ARG A 24 15.97 17.09 5.44
N PHE A 25 14.86 16.47 5.81
CA PHE A 25 14.07 15.66 4.90
C PHE A 25 13.14 16.51 4.02
N ASP A 26 12.79 15.99 2.86
CA ASP A 26 11.58 16.36 2.13
C ASP A 26 10.37 15.55 2.62
N ILE A 27 9.19 15.82 2.04
CA ILE A 27 7.94 15.12 2.37
C ILE A 27 7.94 13.63 1.99
N ASN A 28 8.91 13.19 1.19
CA ASN A 28 9.06 11.80 0.76
C ASN A 28 10.15 11.05 1.53
N GLY A 29 10.80 11.70 2.49
CA GLY A 29 11.94 11.16 3.23
C GLY A 29 13.26 11.15 2.45
N ASP A 30 13.36 11.87 1.33
CA ASP A 30 14.64 12.11 0.67
C ASP A 30 15.37 13.27 1.37
N GLY A 31 16.70 13.19 1.50
CA GLY A 31 17.51 14.26 2.08
C GLY A 31 17.54 15.51 1.20
N ILE A 32 17.46 16.70 1.79
CA ILE A 32 17.57 17.98 1.09
C ILE A 32 18.94 18.59 1.39
N ALA A 33 19.69 18.91 0.33
CA ALA A 33 20.91 19.69 0.37
C ALA A 33 20.80 20.94 -0.53
N ARG A 34 21.84 21.77 -0.52
CA ARG A 34 21.97 22.93 -1.42
C ARG A 34 23.23 22.78 -2.27
N HIS A 35 23.10 23.09 -3.55
CA HIS A 35 24.23 23.24 -4.46
C HIS A 35 24.08 24.55 -5.25
N GLY A 36 24.84 25.57 -4.84
CA GLY A 36 24.61 26.95 -5.28
C GLY A 36 23.19 27.42 -4.92
N LYS A 37 22.43 27.87 -5.93
CA LYS A 37 21.04 28.33 -5.75
C LYS A 37 19.99 27.19 -5.84
N LYS A 38 20.37 25.98 -6.26
CA LYS A 38 19.45 24.86 -6.45
C LYS A 38 19.31 24.04 -5.16
N SER A 39 18.09 23.60 -4.87
CA SER A 39 17.87 22.50 -3.92
C SER A 39 18.27 21.18 -4.56
N VAL A 40 18.86 20.28 -3.78
CA VAL A 40 19.21 18.93 -4.23
C VAL A 40 18.46 17.93 -3.37
N PHE A 41 17.63 17.10 -3.99
CA PHE A 41 16.93 15.99 -3.35
C PHE A 41 17.79 14.74 -3.50
N VAL A 42 18.30 14.22 -2.39
CA VAL A 42 19.30 13.15 -2.33
C VAL A 42 18.64 11.91 -1.73
N SER A 43 18.34 10.93 -2.59
CA SER A 43 17.78 9.67 -2.12
C SER A 43 18.83 8.83 -1.41
N GLY A 44 18.44 8.22 -0.29
CA GLY A 44 19.32 7.40 0.56
C GLY A 44 20.19 8.20 1.52
N ALA A 45 19.92 9.49 1.74
CA ALA A 45 20.68 10.37 2.61
C ALA A 45 19.82 10.93 3.75
N LEU A 46 20.38 11.00 4.95
CA LEU A 46 19.70 11.44 6.18
C LEU A 46 20.19 12.84 6.59
N PRO A 47 19.37 13.66 7.26
CA PRO A 47 19.78 14.94 7.83
C PRO A 47 21.01 14.83 8.72
N GLY A 48 21.87 15.86 8.69
CA GLY A 48 23.12 15.89 9.46
C GLY A 48 24.27 15.11 8.83
N GLU A 49 24.02 14.37 7.75
CA GLU A 49 25.07 13.64 7.04
C GLU A 49 25.88 14.50 6.09
N LYS A 50 27.13 14.09 5.87
CA LYS A 50 27.93 14.51 4.73
C LYS A 50 28.06 13.35 3.76
N VAL A 51 27.59 13.55 2.52
CA VAL A 51 27.50 12.51 1.51
C VAL A 51 28.14 12.91 0.20
N GLN A 52 28.77 11.94 -0.48
CA GLN A 52 29.03 12.02 -1.91
C GLN A 52 27.80 11.49 -2.64
N ALA A 53 27.16 12.33 -3.45
CA ALA A 53 25.95 11.97 -4.19
C ALA A 53 26.15 12.14 -5.71
N ARG A 54 25.58 11.22 -6.50
CA ARG A 54 25.54 11.34 -7.96
C ARG A 54 24.26 12.02 -8.40
N VAL A 55 24.35 13.11 -9.16
CA VAL A 55 23.18 13.75 -9.77
C VAL A 55 22.57 12.80 -10.80
N THR A 56 21.30 12.45 -10.61
CA THR A 56 20.54 11.55 -11.48
C THR A 56 19.70 12.32 -12.49
N THR A 57 19.20 13.50 -12.10
CA THR A 57 18.39 14.35 -12.99
C THR A 57 18.57 15.81 -12.63
N GLU A 58 18.65 16.67 -13.64
CA GLU A 58 18.72 18.11 -13.48
C GLU A 58 17.41 18.76 -13.94
N HIS A 59 16.82 19.57 -13.07
CA HIS A 59 15.71 20.45 -13.40
C HIS A 59 16.13 21.92 -13.28
N ALA A 60 15.25 22.83 -13.72
CA ALA A 60 15.53 24.27 -13.70
C ALA A 60 15.79 24.80 -12.28
N LYS A 61 14.95 24.41 -11.30
CA LYS A 61 14.99 24.91 -9.92
C LYS A 61 15.67 23.97 -8.92
N TYR A 62 15.82 22.69 -9.26
CA TYR A 62 16.33 21.66 -8.35
C TYR A 62 17.08 20.55 -9.08
N LEU A 63 17.81 19.76 -8.32
CA LEU A 63 18.50 18.54 -8.77
C LEU A 63 17.92 17.34 -8.02
N ARG A 64 17.92 16.17 -8.67
CA ARG A 64 17.78 14.86 -8.00
C ARG A 64 19.13 14.17 -8.01
N ALA A 65 19.47 13.53 -6.90
CA ALA A 65 20.70 12.80 -6.73
C ALA A 65 20.48 11.52 -5.91
N GLN A 66 21.44 10.60 -5.98
CA GLN A 66 21.48 9.38 -5.18
C GLN A 66 22.77 9.38 -4.35
N ALA A 67 22.66 9.12 -3.05
CA ALA A 67 23.83 8.94 -2.19
C ALA A 67 24.66 7.75 -2.67
N LEU A 68 25.98 7.95 -2.82
CA LEU A 68 26.94 6.91 -3.17
C LEU A 68 27.78 6.49 -1.97
N LYS A 69 28.24 7.48 -1.20
CA LYS A 69 29.08 7.27 -0.01
C LYS A 69 28.65 8.25 1.06
N VAL A 70 28.57 7.75 2.30
CA VAL A 70 28.29 8.56 3.48
C VAL A 70 29.59 8.71 4.25
N ALA A 71 30.14 9.92 4.29
CA ALA A 71 31.40 10.22 4.95
C ALA A 71 31.23 10.46 6.45
N LYS A 72 30.11 11.08 6.83
CA LYS A 72 29.66 11.26 8.21
C LYS A 72 28.24 10.71 8.33
N PRO A 73 28.05 9.48 8.85
CA PRO A 73 26.72 8.89 8.96
C PRO A 73 25.92 9.50 10.12
N HIS A 74 24.59 9.49 9.96
CA HIS A 74 23.66 9.76 11.05
C HIS A 74 23.72 8.63 12.10
N ALA A 75 23.43 8.93 13.37
CA ALA A 75 23.50 7.94 14.45
C ALA A 75 22.54 6.75 14.23
N GLN A 76 21.37 7.04 13.66
CA GLN A 76 20.32 6.07 13.33
C GLN A 76 20.43 5.51 11.90
N ARG A 77 21.58 5.71 11.22
CA ARG A 77 21.83 5.04 9.94
C ARG A 77 22.13 3.57 10.19
N VAL A 78 21.41 2.70 9.49
CA VAL A 78 21.66 1.25 9.49
C VAL A 78 22.07 0.76 8.11
N THR A 79 22.67 -0.42 8.07
CA THR A 79 22.97 -1.12 6.81
C THR A 79 21.69 -1.80 6.31
N PRO A 80 21.26 -1.54 5.06
CA PRO A 80 20.12 -2.24 4.48
C PRO A 80 20.28 -3.76 4.52
N GLN A 81 19.24 -4.47 4.99
CA GLN A 81 19.25 -5.93 5.02
C GLN A 81 19.10 -6.54 3.62
N CYS A 82 18.36 -5.88 2.72
CA CYS A 82 18.18 -6.38 1.37
C CYS A 82 19.35 -5.99 0.47
N ALA A 83 20.04 -6.99 -0.09
CA ALA A 83 21.11 -6.78 -1.07
C ALA A 83 20.67 -5.99 -2.31
N HIS A 84 19.37 -6.00 -2.63
CA HIS A 84 18.79 -5.33 -3.79
C HIS A 84 18.32 -3.90 -3.49
N PHE A 85 18.40 -3.41 -2.24
CA PHE A 85 17.77 -2.18 -1.76
C PHE A 85 18.06 -0.93 -2.62
N TYR A 86 19.31 -0.74 -3.03
CA TYR A 86 19.72 0.44 -3.81
C TYR A 86 19.26 0.41 -5.29
N GLN A 87 18.77 -0.73 -5.77
CA GLN A 87 18.29 -0.93 -7.15
C GLN A 87 16.77 -1.12 -7.17
N CYS A 88 16.25 -2.09 -6.43
CA CYS A 88 14.83 -2.44 -6.37
C CYS A 88 13.96 -1.26 -5.90
N GLY A 89 12.85 -1.01 -6.60
CA GLY A 89 11.88 0.04 -6.26
C GLY A 89 10.91 -0.30 -5.14
N GLY A 90 11.07 -1.44 -4.47
CA GLY A 90 10.12 -1.94 -3.45
C GLY A 90 10.24 -1.29 -2.07
N CYS A 91 11.44 -0.84 -1.68
CA CYS A 91 11.71 -0.25 -0.36
C CYS A 91 12.46 1.07 -0.50
N ASP A 92 12.27 1.98 0.45
CA ASP A 92 12.85 3.33 0.48
C ASP A 92 13.74 3.60 1.69
N PHE A 93 13.46 2.98 2.84
CA PHE A 93 13.97 3.43 4.13
C PHE A 93 14.87 2.42 4.88
N GLN A 94 15.29 1.31 4.26
CA GLN A 94 16.19 0.33 4.92
C GLN A 94 17.56 0.87 5.37
N HIS A 95 17.86 2.13 5.10
CA HIS A 95 19.10 2.78 5.49
C HIS A 95 18.96 3.63 6.77
N MET A 96 17.78 3.61 7.40
CA MET A 96 17.53 4.17 8.74
C MET A 96 16.89 3.10 9.64
N ASP A 97 17.05 3.24 10.95
CA ASP A 97 16.35 2.37 11.90
C ASP A 97 14.83 2.66 11.93
N SER A 98 14.09 1.79 12.61
CA SER A 98 12.63 1.85 12.66
C SER A 98 12.12 3.10 13.39
N GLU A 99 12.85 3.60 14.39
CA GLU A 99 12.45 4.81 15.12
C GLU A 99 12.50 6.04 14.19
N LEU A 100 13.62 6.24 13.47
CA LEU A 100 13.74 7.34 12.52
C LEU A 100 12.73 7.19 11.36
N GLU A 101 12.46 5.97 10.90
CA GLU A 101 11.44 5.72 9.88
C GLU A 101 10.05 6.24 10.32
N LEU A 102 9.64 5.94 11.56
CA LEU A 102 8.36 6.40 12.09
C LEU A 102 8.32 7.92 12.27
N GLU A 103 9.42 8.54 12.71
CA GLU A 103 9.54 9.99 12.81
C GLU A 103 9.38 10.68 11.46
N VAL A 104 10.04 10.18 10.41
CA VAL A 104 9.93 10.72 9.05
C VAL A 104 8.49 10.61 8.53
N LYS A 105 7.83 9.47 8.78
CA LYS A 105 6.43 9.24 8.41
C LYS A 105 5.48 10.17 9.16
N LYS A 106 5.67 10.38 10.47
CA LYS A 106 4.89 11.32 11.28
C LYS A 106 5.07 12.76 10.80
N TYR A 107 6.32 13.20 10.59
CA TYR A 107 6.62 14.53 10.07
C TYR A 107 5.91 14.81 8.74
N LYS A 108 5.84 13.83 7.84
CA LYS A 108 5.06 13.95 6.60
C LYS A 108 3.58 14.23 6.87
N ILE A 109 2.98 13.52 7.82
CA ILE A 109 1.56 13.69 8.18
C ILE A 109 1.35 15.07 8.82
N ASP A 110 2.20 15.46 9.78
CA ASP A 110 2.15 16.77 10.43
C ASP A 110 2.20 17.93 9.40
N GLU A 111 3.17 17.91 8.50
CA GLU A 111 3.33 18.95 7.47
C GLU A 111 2.12 19.05 6.53
N VAL A 112 1.50 17.91 6.23
CA VAL A 112 0.35 17.83 5.34
C VAL A 112 -0.92 18.35 6.02
N PHE A 113 -1.17 17.95 7.27
CA PHE A 113 -2.30 18.44 8.04
C PHE A 113 -2.17 19.92 8.36
N LYS A 114 -0.97 20.39 8.71
CA LYS A 114 -0.71 21.82 8.92
C LYS A 114 -1.06 22.65 7.69
N ARG A 115 -0.65 22.19 6.50
CA ARG A 115 -0.87 22.94 5.24
C ARG A 115 -2.31 22.85 4.72
N ASN A 116 -2.94 21.68 4.82
CA ASN A 116 -4.22 21.43 4.15
C ASN A 116 -5.43 21.52 5.08
N ALA A 117 -5.27 21.24 6.37
CA ALA A 117 -6.33 21.30 7.37
C ALA A 117 -6.16 22.45 8.37
N GLY A 118 -5.01 23.13 8.36
CA GLY A 118 -4.69 24.20 9.33
C GLY A 118 -4.46 23.69 10.77
N ILE A 119 -4.30 22.38 10.95
CA ILE A 119 -4.09 21.76 12.27
C ILE A 119 -2.59 21.71 12.54
N GLU A 120 -2.12 22.54 13.48
CA GLU A 120 -0.69 22.59 13.82
C GLU A 120 -0.25 21.48 14.77
N ASN A 121 -1.11 21.09 15.71
CA ASN A 121 -0.83 20.07 16.71
C ASN A 121 -1.84 18.94 16.58
N LEU A 122 -1.38 17.82 16.02
CA LEU A 122 -2.19 16.62 15.87
C LEU A 122 -2.32 15.87 17.21
N PRO A 123 -3.51 15.33 17.56
CA PRO A 123 -3.72 14.56 18.78
C PRO A 123 -3.18 13.13 18.62
N TRP A 124 -1.86 13.03 18.47
CA TRP A 124 -1.15 11.79 18.20
C TRP A 124 -1.40 10.73 19.28
N GLN A 125 -1.78 9.55 18.83
CA GLN A 125 -1.72 8.31 19.58
C GLN A 125 -0.43 7.56 19.21
N PRO A 126 0.02 6.58 20.02
CA PRO A 126 1.13 5.72 19.66
C PRO A 126 0.91 5.08 18.27
N PRO A 127 1.97 4.98 17.44
CA PRO A 127 1.86 4.33 16.14
C PRO A 127 1.54 2.84 16.31
N LEU A 128 0.74 2.28 15.42
CA LEU A 128 0.58 0.83 15.32
C LEU A 128 1.74 0.27 14.51
N THR A 129 2.56 -0.56 15.15
CA THR A 129 3.74 -1.18 14.57
C THR A 129 3.71 -2.69 14.77
N ALA A 130 4.25 -3.41 13.78
CA ALA A 130 4.47 -4.85 13.82
C ALA A 130 5.92 -5.14 13.40
N GLU A 131 6.24 -6.40 13.12
CA GLU A 131 7.54 -6.77 12.56
C GLU A 131 7.83 -5.98 11.27
N SER A 132 9.00 -5.32 11.22
CA SER A 132 9.42 -4.52 10.06
C SER A 132 9.82 -5.37 8.84
N TRP A 133 10.01 -6.66 9.06
CA TRP A 133 10.37 -7.67 8.07
C TRP A 133 9.30 -8.76 8.05
N HIS A 134 9.33 -9.60 7.02
CA HIS A 134 8.46 -10.79 6.98
C HIS A 134 6.94 -10.53 7.05
N TYR A 135 6.50 -9.30 6.77
CA TYR A 135 5.11 -8.91 6.95
C TYR A 135 4.27 -9.05 5.66
N ARG A 136 4.91 -9.01 4.49
CA ARG A 136 4.22 -8.84 3.21
C ARG A 136 3.72 -10.18 2.66
N ARG A 137 2.42 -10.42 2.83
CA ARG A 137 1.75 -11.66 2.38
C ARG A 137 1.30 -11.66 0.92
N LYS A 138 1.35 -10.53 0.21
CA LYS A 138 0.98 -10.44 -1.23
C LYS A 138 2.02 -9.67 -2.03
N ALA A 139 2.47 -10.25 -3.14
CA ALA A 139 3.45 -9.66 -4.04
C ALA A 139 3.04 -9.84 -5.51
N ARG A 140 3.34 -8.81 -6.32
CA ARG A 140 3.24 -8.88 -7.78
C ARG A 140 4.64 -8.85 -8.37
N ILE A 141 5.11 -10.01 -8.80
CA ILE A 141 6.47 -10.24 -9.28
C ILE A 141 6.49 -10.09 -10.80
N GLY A 142 7.22 -9.10 -11.29
CA GLY A 142 7.35 -8.87 -12.73
C GLY A 142 8.28 -9.89 -13.38
N VAL A 143 7.96 -10.25 -14.62
CA VAL A 143 8.83 -11.05 -15.49
C VAL A 143 9.15 -10.22 -16.72
N GLN A 144 10.44 -10.02 -16.98
CA GLN A 144 10.95 -9.39 -18.20
C GLN A 144 12.08 -10.23 -18.78
N TYR A 145 12.64 -9.82 -19.91
CA TYR A 145 13.69 -10.56 -20.60
C TYR A 145 14.86 -9.64 -20.91
N ASN A 146 16.09 -10.15 -20.75
CA ASN A 146 17.28 -9.44 -21.18
C ASN A 146 17.51 -9.62 -22.69
N ARG A 147 18.58 -9.02 -23.21
CA ARG A 147 18.93 -9.09 -24.65
C ARG A 147 19.32 -10.50 -25.12
N LEU A 148 19.66 -11.40 -24.20
CA LEU A 148 19.96 -12.81 -24.46
C LEU A 148 18.70 -13.69 -24.33
N ASN A 149 17.52 -13.07 -24.18
CA ASN A 149 16.25 -13.76 -23.95
C ASN A 149 16.20 -14.58 -22.65
N GLU A 150 17.03 -14.25 -21.66
CA GLU A 150 16.95 -14.86 -20.32
C GLU A 150 15.92 -14.11 -19.46
N PRO A 151 15.09 -14.81 -18.68
CA PRO A 151 14.11 -14.18 -17.80
C PRO A 151 14.79 -13.37 -16.69
N LEU A 152 14.20 -12.23 -16.37
CA LEU A 152 14.47 -11.40 -15.20
C LEU A 152 13.21 -11.46 -14.33
N VAL A 153 13.27 -12.17 -13.21
CA VAL A 153 12.16 -12.30 -12.26
C VAL A 153 12.44 -11.41 -11.05
N GLY A 154 11.53 -10.49 -10.75
CA GLY A 154 11.76 -9.53 -9.68
C GLY A 154 10.77 -8.38 -9.62
N PHE A 155 11.26 -7.22 -9.19
CA PHE A 155 10.46 -6.00 -9.06
C PHE A 155 11.02 -4.89 -9.94
N ARG A 156 10.21 -3.87 -10.22
CA ARG A 156 10.65 -2.70 -11.01
C ARG A 156 11.80 -1.98 -10.29
N GLN A 157 12.79 -1.56 -11.05
CA GLN A 157 13.89 -0.75 -10.55
C GLN A 157 13.39 0.63 -10.11
N LYS A 158 14.05 1.24 -9.11
CA LYS A 158 13.82 2.63 -8.70
C LYS A 158 13.86 3.56 -9.92
N ASN A 159 12.79 4.33 -10.10
CA ASN A 159 12.63 5.32 -11.16
C ASN A 159 12.77 4.79 -12.60
N ALA A 160 12.51 3.49 -12.83
CA ALA A 160 12.56 2.91 -14.17
C ALA A 160 11.54 1.77 -14.35
N SER A 161 11.27 1.42 -15.60
CA SER A 161 10.30 0.37 -15.97
C SER A 161 10.90 -1.04 -16.05
N HIS A 162 12.23 -1.16 -16.02
CA HIS A 162 12.90 -2.45 -16.11
C HIS A 162 12.89 -3.19 -14.76
N ILE A 163 12.96 -4.52 -14.81
CA ILE A 163 12.99 -5.38 -13.63
C ILE A 163 14.42 -5.51 -13.09
N THR A 164 14.57 -5.29 -11.79
CA THR A 164 15.72 -5.71 -11.01
C THR A 164 15.52 -7.18 -10.65
N PRO A 165 16.39 -8.11 -11.09
CA PRO A 165 16.33 -9.50 -10.66
C PRO A 165 16.50 -9.60 -9.14
N ILE A 166 15.60 -10.34 -8.50
CA ILE A 166 15.60 -10.50 -7.05
C ILE A 166 15.99 -11.93 -6.72
N LYS A 167 16.92 -12.09 -5.79
CA LYS A 167 17.29 -13.41 -5.22
C LYS A 167 16.55 -13.73 -3.94
N SER A 168 16.28 -12.71 -3.12
CA SER A 168 15.58 -12.80 -1.85
C SER A 168 14.96 -11.45 -1.51
N CYS A 169 13.87 -11.46 -0.75
CA CYS A 169 13.14 -10.25 -0.38
C CYS A 169 12.73 -10.31 1.10
N PRO A 170 13.51 -9.70 2.01
CA PRO A 170 13.30 -9.83 3.46
C PRO A 170 11.94 -9.34 3.98
N VAL A 171 11.23 -8.49 3.22
CA VAL A 171 9.89 -8.03 3.62
C VAL A 171 8.78 -9.03 3.30
N LEU A 172 9.02 -10.03 2.43
CA LEU A 172 8.03 -11.06 2.12
C LEU A 172 7.85 -12.00 3.31
N GLU A 173 6.61 -12.45 3.50
CA GLU A 173 6.23 -13.43 4.52
C GLU A 173 7.14 -14.69 4.43
N PRO A 174 7.49 -15.33 5.57
CA PRO A 174 8.49 -16.40 5.61
C PRO A 174 8.27 -17.54 4.60
N SER A 175 7.03 -17.94 4.34
CA SER A 175 6.69 -18.99 3.35
C SER A 175 7.05 -18.61 1.91
N LEU A 176 7.31 -17.32 1.63
CA LEU A 176 7.70 -16.78 0.33
C LEU A 176 9.21 -16.51 0.19
N GLN A 177 10.03 -16.69 1.23
CA GLN A 177 11.46 -16.30 1.18
C GLN A 177 12.28 -17.06 0.12
N GLY A 178 12.02 -18.36 -0.05
CA GLY A 178 12.69 -19.20 -1.06
C GLY A 178 12.11 -19.09 -2.48
N LEU A 179 11.07 -18.27 -2.67
CA LEU A 179 10.29 -18.25 -3.91
C LEU A 179 11.13 -17.87 -5.14
N PHE A 180 12.04 -16.89 -5.01
CA PHE A 180 12.83 -16.40 -6.15
C PHE A 180 13.85 -17.42 -6.67
N GLU A 181 14.42 -18.23 -5.78
CA GLU A 181 15.33 -19.32 -6.15
C GLU A 181 14.62 -20.41 -6.96
N GLN A 182 13.31 -20.57 -6.73
CA GLN A 182 12.46 -21.53 -7.44
C GLN A 182 11.88 -20.97 -8.73
N LEU A 183 11.42 -19.71 -8.73
CA LEU A 183 10.76 -19.10 -9.90
C LEU A 183 11.72 -18.86 -11.06
N GLN A 184 12.95 -18.42 -10.79
CA GLN A 184 13.92 -18.12 -11.84
C GLN A 184 14.23 -19.33 -12.75
N PRO A 185 14.59 -20.52 -12.22
CA PRO A 185 14.78 -21.70 -13.06
C PRO A 185 13.48 -22.20 -13.68
N LEU A 186 12.35 -22.18 -12.94
CA LEU A 186 11.05 -22.58 -13.48
C LEU A 186 10.70 -21.79 -14.74
N VAL A 187 10.73 -20.46 -14.68
CA VAL A 187 10.38 -19.57 -15.79
C VAL A 187 11.32 -19.79 -16.98
N SER A 188 12.62 -19.98 -16.71
CA SER A 188 13.63 -20.23 -17.76
C SER A 188 13.36 -21.51 -18.55
N GLN A 189 12.65 -22.47 -17.95
CA GLN A 189 12.39 -23.77 -18.56
C GLN A 189 10.99 -23.88 -19.19
N LEU A 190 10.15 -22.84 -19.10
CA LEU A 190 8.84 -22.80 -19.75
C LEU A 190 9.00 -22.44 -21.24
N GLN A 191 8.34 -23.18 -22.11
CA GLN A 191 8.37 -22.88 -23.55
C GLN A 191 7.61 -21.59 -23.86
N GLY A 192 8.16 -20.75 -24.74
CA GLY A 192 7.53 -19.48 -25.09
C GLY A 192 7.36 -18.55 -23.89
N HIS A 193 8.23 -18.65 -22.88
CA HIS A 193 8.11 -17.92 -21.61
C HIS A 193 7.91 -16.42 -21.80
N GLN A 194 8.30 -15.82 -22.95
CA GLN A 194 8.13 -14.40 -23.27
C GLN A 194 6.71 -13.84 -23.06
N VAL A 195 5.68 -14.69 -23.09
CA VAL A 195 4.29 -14.28 -22.86
C VAL A 195 3.92 -14.14 -21.38
N ILE A 196 4.77 -14.57 -20.45
CA ILE A 196 4.53 -14.40 -19.02
C ILE A 196 4.81 -12.94 -18.66
N GLY A 197 3.76 -12.22 -18.24
CA GLY A 197 3.88 -10.82 -17.86
C GLY A 197 4.30 -10.64 -16.39
N HIS A 198 3.63 -11.37 -15.49
CA HIS A 198 3.93 -11.34 -14.05
C HIS A 198 3.36 -12.55 -13.33
N ILE A 199 3.83 -12.76 -12.11
CA ILE A 199 3.40 -13.81 -11.18
C ILE A 199 2.90 -13.11 -9.92
N GLU A 200 1.65 -13.38 -9.53
CA GLU A 200 1.14 -12.96 -8.23
C GLU A 200 1.43 -14.05 -7.20
N ALA A 201 1.99 -13.67 -6.05
CA ALA A 201 2.26 -14.56 -4.94
C ALA A 201 1.44 -14.10 -3.73
N ILE A 202 0.70 -15.03 -3.12
CA ILE A 202 -0.19 -14.76 -1.99
C ILE A 202 0.08 -15.82 -0.92
N ALA A 203 0.49 -15.40 0.27
CA ALA A 203 0.64 -16.23 1.44
C ALA A 203 -0.62 -16.13 2.31
N THR A 204 -1.32 -17.25 2.43
CA THR A 204 -2.34 -17.53 3.45
C THR A 204 -1.90 -18.82 4.15
N ASP A 205 -2.82 -19.67 4.61
CA ASP A 205 -2.50 -21.03 5.09
C ASP A 205 -1.71 -21.87 4.07
N THR A 206 -1.80 -21.55 2.78
CA THR A 206 -0.98 -22.14 1.73
C THR A 206 -0.59 -21.08 0.71
N VAL A 207 0.68 -21.10 0.31
CA VAL A 207 1.17 -20.19 -0.74
C VAL A 207 0.44 -20.47 -2.04
N THR A 208 -0.07 -19.40 -2.63
CA THR A 208 -0.75 -19.40 -3.93
C THR A 208 0.02 -18.57 -4.93
N LEU A 209 0.33 -19.15 -6.08
CA LEU A 209 0.98 -18.50 -7.21
C LEU A 209 0.03 -18.42 -8.40
N ILE A 210 0.03 -17.27 -9.07
CA ILE A 210 -0.85 -17.02 -10.20
C ILE A 210 -0.02 -16.46 -11.34
N PHE A 211 0.17 -17.28 -12.36
CA PHE A 211 0.95 -16.91 -13.53
C PHE A 211 0.03 -16.21 -14.54
N ARG A 212 0.33 -14.94 -14.86
CA ARG A 212 -0.43 -14.17 -15.84
C ARG A 212 0.25 -14.24 -17.20
N TYR A 213 -0.39 -14.94 -18.13
CA TYR A 213 0.04 -15.12 -19.51
C TYR A 213 -0.64 -14.11 -20.44
N MET A 214 0.10 -13.60 -21.41
CA MET A 214 -0.36 -12.76 -22.53
C MET A 214 -0.63 -13.62 -23.77
N GLY A 215 -1.35 -14.72 -23.59
CA GLY A 215 -1.68 -15.71 -24.61
C GLY A 215 -1.96 -17.06 -23.96
N LYS A 216 -2.30 -18.07 -24.77
CA LYS A 216 -2.71 -19.39 -24.27
C LYS A 216 -1.56 -20.20 -23.67
N LEU A 217 -1.84 -20.87 -22.56
CA LEU A 217 -0.92 -21.83 -21.96
C LEU A 217 -0.90 -23.15 -22.76
N GLY A 218 0.26 -23.54 -23.27
CA GLY A 218 0.46 -24.84 -23.90
C GLY A 218 0.52 -25.99 -22.90
N GLU A 219 0.13 -27.20 -23.33
CA GLU A 219 0.05 -28.40 -22.47
C GLU A 219 1.37 -28.80 -21.80
N GLN A 220 2.52 -28.57 -22.45
CA GLN A 220 3.82 -28.85 -21.83
C GLN A 220 4.09 -27.92 -20.63
N ASN A 221 3.77 -26.62 -20.77
CA ASN A 221 3.90 -25.68 -19.67
C ASN A 221 2.88 -25.98 -18.56
N ARG A 222 1.66 -26.39 -18.93
CA ARG A 222 0.63 -26.85 -17.99
C ARG A 222 1.16 -27.96 -17.10
N ARG A 223 1.70 -29.04 -17.69
CA ARG A 223 2.28 -30.16 -16.94
C ARG A 223 3.40 -29.71 -16.02
N ARG A 224 4.32 -28.89 -16.51
CA ARG A 224 5.46 -28.41 -15.72
C ARG A 224 5.04 -27.55 -14.51
N LEU A 225 4.03 -26.70 -14.68
CA LEU A 225 3.47 -25.89 -13.59
C LEU A 225 2.71 -26.75 -12.57
N THR A 226 2.03 -27.82 -13.02
CA THR A 226 1.42 -28.81 -12.14
C THR A 226 2.46 -29.59 -11.35
N GLU A 227 3.52 -30.10 -11.99
CA GLU A 227 4.63 -30.77 -11.31
C GLU A 227 5.31 -29.85 -10.29
N PHE A 228 5.51 -28.57 -10.64
CA PHE A 228 6.06 -27.58 -9.73
C PHE A 228 5.17 -27.39 -8.50
N ALA A 229 3.84 -27.36 -8.69
CA ALA A 229 2.90 -27.27 -7.58
C ALA A 229 2.98 -28.49 -6.65
N GLU A 230 3.06 -29.70 -7.21
CA GLU A 230 3.17 -30.94 -6.44
C GLU A 230 4.47 -30.99 -5.63
N GLN A 231 5.59 -30.55 -6.21
CA GLN A 231 6.90 -30.53 -5.56
C GLN A 231 6.98 -29.52 -4.40
N THR A 232 6.31 -28.39 -4.54
CA THR A 232 6.39 -27.28 -3.57
C THR A 232 5.26 -27.28 -2.55
N GLY A 233 4.15 -27.97 -2.85
CA GLY A 233 2.90 -27.86 -2.10
C GLY A 233 2.17 -26.54 -2.35
N TYR A 234 2.62 -25.72 -3.30
CA TYR A 234 1.97 -24.46 -3.63
C TYR A 234 0.70 -24.69 -4.44
N ARG A 235 -0.30 -23.82 -4.24
CA ARG A 235 -1.46 -23.72 -5.13
C ARG A 235 -1.03 -22.92 -6.36
N VAL A 236 -1.16 -23.50 -7.54
CA VAL A 236 -0.73 -22.86 -8.78
C VAL A 236 -1.94 -22.67 -9.68
N PHE A 237 -2.11 -21.42 -10.09
CA PHE A 237 -3.13 -20.99 -11.02
C PHE A 237 -2.51 -20.29 -12.22
N VAL A 238 -3.24 -20.31 -13.32
CA VAL A 238 -2.90 -19.58 -14.53
C VAL A 238 -4.05 -18.69 -14.93
N THR A 239 -3.72 -17.49 -15.40
CA THR A 239 -4.64 -16.68 -16.17
C THR A 239 -4.09 -16.49 -17.57
N ASP A 240 -4.77 -17.05 -18.56
CA ASP A 240 -4.56 -16.82 -19.99
C ASP A 240 -5.86 -16.31 -20.62
N ASP A 241 -5.77 -15.45 -21.63
CA ASP A 241 -6.93 -14.88 -22.34
C ASP A 241 -8.07 -14.38 -21.41
N GLN A 242 -7.69 -13.82 -20.25
CA GLN A 242 -8.59 -13.36 -19.16
C GLN A 242 -9.41 -14.46 -18.45
N GLN A 243 -9.20 -15.73 -18.79
CA GLN A 243 -9.78 -16.87 -18.10
C GLN A 243 -8.84 -17.37 -17.00
N ASN A 244 -9.42 -17.99 -15.98
CA ASN A 244 -8.73 -18.40 -14.76
C ASN A 244 -8.75 -19.92 -14.67
N HIS A 245 -7.58 -20.55 -14.59
CA HIS A 245 -7.44 -22.00 -14.56
C HIS A 245 -6.69 -22.43 -13.30
N ALA A 246 -7.27 -23.36 -12.54
CA ALA A 246 -6.56 -24.07 -11.48
C ALA A 246 -5.71 -25.17 -12.10
N LEU A 247 -4.40 -25.18 -11.80
CA LEU A 247 -3.50 -26.26 -12.17
C LEU A 247 -3.23 -27.21 -11.00
N SER A 248 -3.32 -26.69 -9.78
CA SER A 248 -3.31 -27.43 -8.53
C SER A 248 -4.14 -26.68 -7.48
N GLY A 249 -4.58 -27.39 -6.44
CA GLY A 249 -5.12 -26.76 -5.24
C GLY A 249 -6.45 -26.02 -5.43
N GLY A 250 -7.55 -26.77 -5.46
CA GLY A 250 -8.90 -26.26 -5.23
C GLY A 250 -9.38 -25.14 -6.17
N VAL A 251 -10.49 -24.49 -5.81
CA VAL A 251 -11.08 -23.37 -6.56
C VAL A 251 -10.53 -22.05 -5.99
N PHE A 252 -10.38 -21.02 -6.85
CA PHE A 252 -9.93 -19.69 -6.44
C PHE A 252 -10.71 -19.08 -5.27
N GLU A 253 -12.00 -19.41 -5.15
CA GLU A 253 -12.91 -18.92 -4.10
C GLU A 253 -12.61 -19.48 -2.69
N GLN A 254 -11.61 -20.35 -2.58
CA GLN A 254 -11.14 -20.90 -1.32
C GLN A 254 -9.94 -20.16 -0.72
N LEU A 255 -9.46 -19.08 -1.33
CA LEU A 255 -8.45 -18.24 -0.67
C LEU A 255 -9.13 -17.51 0.48
N SER A 256 -8.54 -17.59 1.67
CA SER A 256 -9.08 -16.93 2.84
C SER A 256 -7.99 -16.52 3.82
N TYR A 257 -8.33 -15.62 4.73
CA TYR A 257 -7.55 -15.31 5.92
C TYR A 257 -8.48 -15.01 7.08
N GLN A 258 -7.97 -15.16 8.29
CA GLN A 258 -8.72 -14.82 9.50
C GLN A 258 -8.47 -13.36 9.90
N ILE A 259 -9.51 -12.68 10.36
CA ILE A 259 -9.44 -11.40 11.07
C ILE A 259 -10.38 -11.48 12.28
N ASP A 260 -9.86 -11.25 13.48
CA ASP A 260 -10.55 -11.52 14.74
C ASP A 260 -11.10 -12.97 14.74
N ASP A 261 -12.41 -13.16 14.90
CA ASP A 261 -13.10 -14.44 14.82
C ASP A 261 -13.79 -14.70 13.46
N CYS A 262 -13.50 -13.87 12.46
CA CYS A 262 -14.10 -13.94 11.13
C CYS A 262 -13.12 -14.53 10.09
N HIS A 263 -13.63 -15.37 9.19
CA HIS A 263 -12.90 -15.85 8.01
C HIS A 263 -13.32 -15.06 6.77
N LEU A 264 -12.38 -14.39 6.11
CA LEU A 264 -12.65 -13.63 4.89
C LEU A 264 -12.12 -14.37 3.69
N TYR A 265 -13.05 -14.83 2.87
CA TYR A 265 -12.79 -15.42 1.57
C TYR A 265 -12.64 -14.33 0.53
N PHE A 266 -11.73 -14.54 -0.41
CA PHE A 266 -11.40 -13.57 -1.44
C PHE A 266 -10.99 -14.26 -2.74
N SER A 267 -11.13 -13.56 -3.86
CA SER A 267 -10.54 -13.94 -5.14
C SER A 267 -9.15 -13.31 -5.28
N PRO A 268 -8.27 -13.85 -6.13
CA PRO A 268 -6.97 -13.24 -6.38
C PRO A 268 -6.96 -11.77 -6.79
N LYS A 269 -8.01 -11.35 -7.52
CA LYS A 269 -8.16 -9.99 -8.03
C LYS A 269 -8.55 -9.03 -6.92
N ASP A 270 -9.10 -9.56 -5.82
CA ASP A 270 -9.61 -8.77 -4.71
C ASP A 270 -8.45 -8.14 -3.94
N PHE A 271 -8.73 -6.94 -3.42
CA PHE A 271 -7.80 -6.25 -2.55
C PHE A 271 -7.81 -6.90 -1.16
N ILE A 272 -6.61 -7.14 -0.61
CA ILE A 272 -6.42 -7.55 0.77
C ILE A 272 -5.28 -6.71 1.35
N GLN A 273 -5.32 -6.46 2.65
CA GLN A 273 -4.21 -5.79 3.33
C GLN A 273 -2.95 -6.65 3.24
N VAL A 274 -1.82 -6.05 2.87
CA VAL A 274 -0.58 -6.82 2.61
C VAL A 274 0.16 -7.21 3.88
N ASN A 275 -0.08 -6.52 5.00
CA ASN A 275 0.46 -6.84 6.31
C ASN A 275 -0.66 -7.43 7.17
N GLY A 276 -0.70 -8.75 7.31
CA GLY A 276 -1.78 -9.45 8.01
C GLY A 276 -1.84 -9.11 9.50
N GLN A 277 -0.68 -9.08 10.16
CA GLN A 277 -0.58 -8.77 11.59
C GLN A 277 -1.03 -7.33 11.88
N LEU A 278 -0.57 -6.37 11.09
CA LEU A 278 -0.93 -4.97 11.30
C LEU A 278 -2.38 -4.68 10.91
N ASN A 279 -2.94 -5.40 9.94
CA ASN A 279 -4.38 -5.36 9.66
C ASN A 279 -5.22 -5.82 10.86
N GLN A 280 -4.82 -6.90 11.55
CA GLN A 280 -5.50 -7.34 12.78
C GLN A 280 -5.49 -6.24 13.84
N MET A 281 -4.32 -5.65 14.09
CA MET A 281 -4.16 -4.56 15.05
C MET A 281 -5.00 -3.33 14.67
N MET A 282 -5.03 -2.99 13.38
CA MET A 282 -5.82 -1.89 12.83
C MET A 282 -7.32 -2.12 13.05
N VAL A 283 -7.84 -3.31 12.75
CA VAL A 283 -9.26 -3.66 12.96
C VAL A 283 -9.62 -3.60 14.44
N THR A 284 -8.79 -4.16 15.32
CA THR A 284 -9.00 -4.06 16.78
C THR A 284 -9.01 -2.60 17.24
N GLN A 285 -8.02 -1.81 16.82
CA GLN A 285 -7.92 -0.41 17.20
C GLN A 285 -9.11 0.43 16.72
N ALA A 286 -9.60 0.15 15.50
CA ALA A 286 -10.78 0.80 14.93
C ALA A 286 -12.02 0.56 15.78
N MET A 287 -12.27 -0.69 16.19
CA MET A 287 -13.37 -1.04 17.09
C MET A 287 -13.24 -0.36 18.46
N ASP A 288 -12.02 -0.32 19.01
CA ASP A 288 -11.74 0.33 20.29
C ASP A 288 -11.98 1.85 20.25
N TRP A 289 -11.53 2.52 19.18
CA TRP A 289 -11.71 3.97 19.00
C TRP A 289 -13.16 4.35 18.77
N LEU A 290 -13.89 3.54 17.98
CA LEU A 290 -15.32 3.69 17.83
C LEU A 290 -16.08 3.44 19.15
N GLN A 291 -15.48 2.74 20.12
CA GLN A 291 -16.12 2.36 21.39
C GLN A 291 -17.46 1.68 21.14
N LEU A 292 -17.44 0.59 20.37
CA LEU A 292 -18.64 -0.10 19.94
C LEU A 292 -19.49 -0.59 21.12
N ASN A 293 -20.80 -0.51 20.96
CA ASN A 293 -21.78 -1.06 21.88
C ASN A 293 -22.88 -1.83 21.11
N PRO A 294 -23.61 -2.75 21.77
CA PRO A 294 -24.64 -3.57 21.11
C PRO A 294 -25.83 -2.80 20.51
N SER A 295 -26.02 -1.51 20.85
CA SER A 295 -27.07 -0.66 20.27
C SER A 295 -26.60 0.18 19.08
N ASP A 296 -25.31 0.12 18.73
CA ASP A 296 -24.77 0.89 17.62
C ASP A 296 -25.32 0.43 16.27
N ARG A 297 -25.52 1.39 15.38
CA ARG A 297 -25.82 1.16 13.96
C ARG A 297 -24.69 1.77 13.15
N ILE A 298 -23.90 0.92 12.52
CA ILE A 298 -22.65 1.33 11.87
C ILE A 298 -22.84 1.44 10.37
N LEU A 299 -22.32 2.51 9.79
CA LEU A 299 -22.13 2.65 8.34
C LEU A 299 -20.64 2.47 8.02
N ASP A 300 -20.32 1.46 7.21
CA ASP A 300 -18.97 1.15 6.74
C ASP A 300 -18.86 1.50 5.24
N LEU A 301 -18.11 2.55 4.93
CA LEU A 301 -17.95 3.07 3.58
C LEU A 301 -16.63 2.59 2.97
N PHE A 302 -16.65 2.23 1.69
CA PHE A 302 -15.54 1.56 1.00
C PHE A 302 -15.22 0.21 1.65
N CYS A 303 -16.26 -0.52 2.04
CA CYS A 303 -16.15 -1.69 2.91
C CYS A 303 -15.42 -2.89 2.25
N GLY A 304 -15.23 -2.85 0.93
CA GLY A 304 -14.59 -3.91 0.17
C GLY A 304 -15.29 -5.25 0.41
N LEU A 305 -14.50 -6.26 0.80
CA LEU A 305 -14.97 -7.62 1.10
C LEU A 305 -15.35 -7.85 2.58
N GLY A 306 -15.40 -6.79 3.39
CA GLY A 306 -15.87 -6.84 4.78
C GLY A 306 -14.78 -6.88 5.86
N ASN A 307 -13.58 -6.32 5.59
CA ASN A 307 -12.42 -6.37 6.53
C ASN A 307 -12.74 -5.79 7.92
N PHE A 308 -13.40 -4.64 7.97
CA PHE A 308 -13.92 -4.05 9.20
C PHE A 308 -15.36 -4.48 9.47
N SER A 309 -16.17 -4.60 8.41
CA SER A 309 -17.60 -4.86 8.51
C SER A 309 -17.94 -6.07 9.35
N LEU A 310 -17.27 -7.20 9.12
CA LEU A 310 -17.66 -8.46 9.77
C LEU A 310 -17.30 -8.50 11.26
N PRO A 311 -16.07 -8.14 11.69
CA PRO A 311 -15.75 -8.03 13.11
C PRO A 311 -16.63 -7.01 13.86
N ILE A 312 -16.93 -5.87 13.22
CA ILE A 312 -17.81 -4.85 13.81
C ILE A 312 -19.23 -5.40 13.97
N ALA A 313 -19.79 -6.04 12.94
CA ALA A 313 -21.15 -6.57 12.94
C ALA A 313 -21.42 -7.52 14.12
N ARG A 314 -20.41 -8.28 14.57
CA ARG A 314 -20.55 -9.14 15.76
C ARG A 314 -20.78 -8.41 17.08
N LYS A 315 -20.50 -7.11 17.15
CA LYS A 315 -20.51 -6.32 18.40
C LYS A 315 -21.61 -5.25 18.45
N VAL A 316 -22.40 -5.09 17.39
CA VAL A 316 -23.33 -3.96 17.22
C VAL A 316 -24.73 -4.41 16.83
N GLN A 317 -25.71 -3.49 16.87
CA GLN A 317 -27.08 -3.80 16.51
C GLN A 317 -27.19 -4.17 15.03
N SER A 318 -26.61 -3.34 14.16
CA SER A 318 -26.58 -3.59 12.72
C SER A 318 -25.43 -2.86 12.03
N LEU A 319 -25.04 -3.38 10.87
CA LEU A 319 -24.04 -2.77 10.01
C LEU A 319 -24.57 -2.62 8.57
N THR A 320 -24.32 -1.48 7.96
CA THR A 320 -24.55 -1.24 6.53
C THR A 320 -23.19 -0.96 5.88
N GLY A 321 -22.78 -1.81 4.93
CA GLY A 321 -21.56 -1.64 4.15
C GLY A 321 -21.86 -1.08 2.75
N ILE A 322 -21.08 -0.11 2.27
CA ILE A 322 -21.20 0.45 0.92
C ILE A 322 -19.88 0.30 0.17
N GLU A 323 -19.95 -0.22 -1.06
CA GLU A 323 -18.80 -0.49 -1.91
C GLU A 323 -19.11 -0.16 -3.37
N GLY A 324 -18.12 0.31 -4.14
CA GLY A 324 -18.31 0.71 -5.54
C GLY A 324 -18.35 -0.46 -6.52
N VAL A 325 -17.73 -1.58 -6.17
CA VAL A 325 -17.59 -2.76 -7.03
C VAL A 325 -18.57 -3.86 -6.62
N MET A 326 -19.51 -4.21 -7.50
CA MET A 326 -20.52 -5.25 -7.22
C MET A 326 -19.92 -6.61 -6.86
N ASP A 327 -18.81 -7.00 -7.48
CA ASP A 327 -18.11 -8.25 -7.14
C ASP A 327 -17.61 -8.25 -5.68
N MET A 328 -17.21 -7.10 -5.15
CA MET A 328 -16.79 -6.96 -3.74
C MET A 328 -18.00 -6.95 -2.81
N VAL A 329 -19.11 -6.31 -3.19
CA VAL A 329 -20.40 -6.37 -2.45
C VAL A 329 -20.85 -7.82 -2.30
N ASN A 330 -20.88 -8.57 -3.41
CA ASN A 330 -21.22 -9.99 -3.41
C ASN A 330 -20.27 -10.81 -2.52
N ARG A 331 -18.97 -10.49 -2.54
CA ARG A 331 -17.96 -11.15 -1.69
C ARG A 331 -18.19 -10.85 -0.21
N ALA A 332 -18.46 -9.60 0.16
CA ALA A 332 -18.76 -9.21 1.54
C ALA A 332 -20.02 -9.93 2.06
N GLN A 333 -21.04 -10.04 1.22
CA GLN A 333 -22.28 -10.75 1.57
C GLN A 333 -22.07 -12.27 1.70
N ASP A 334 -21.29 -12.90 0.82
CA ASP A 334 -20.91 -14.32 0.96
C ASP A 334 -20.07 -14.53 2.23
N ASN A 335 -19.14 -13.63 2.53
CA ASN A 335 -18.36 -13.69 3.77
C ASN A 335 -19.26 -13.57 5.00
N ALA A 336 -20.22 -12.64 5.03
CA ALA A 336 -21.18 -12.53 6.13
C ALA A 336 -21.97 -13.82 6.34
N HIS A 337 -22.50 -14.40 5.25
CA HIS A 337 -23.24 -15.66 5.30
C HIS A 337 -22.38 -16.82 5.84
N ARG A 338 -21.13 -16.96 5.36
CA ARG A 338 -20.20 -18.00 5.83
C ARG A 338 -19.78 -17.84 7.28
N ASN A 339 -19.75 -16.61 7.78
CA ASN A 339 -19.45 -16.30 9.18
C ASN A 339 -20.70 -16.32 10.08
N GLN A 340 -21.88 -16.62 9.53
CA GLN A 340 -23.17 -16.63 10.23
C GLN A 340 -23.49 -15.27 10.86
N ILE A 341 -23.29 -14.18 10.09
CA ILE A 341 -23.54 -12.81 10.50
C ILE A 341 -24.75 -12.27 9.71
N ASP A 342 -25.91 -12.22 10.37
CA ASP A 342 -27.19 -11.86 9.72
C ASP A 342 -27.57 -10.39 9.89
N ASN A 343 -26.86 -9.63 10.73
CA ASN A 343 -27.15 -8.23 11.05
C ASN A 343 -26.39 -7.22 10.18
N CYS A 344 -25.85 -7.65 9.04
CA CYS A 344 -25.16 -6.77 8.10
C CYS A 344 -25.77 -6.80 6.70
N HIS A 345 -25.78 -5.64 6.04
CA HIS A 345 -26.29 -5.48 4.68
C HIS A 345 -25.30 -4.69 3.83
N PHE A 346 -25.05 -5.14 2.61
CA PHE A 346 -24.09 -4.53 1.69
C PHE A 346 -24.79 -3.96 0.45
N TYR A 347 -24.38 -2.79 0.01
CA TYR A 347 -24.95 -2.12 -1.16
C TYR A 347 -23.85 -1.61 -2.10
N GLN A 348 -24.17 -1.60 -3.39
CA GLN A 348 -23.33 -0.95 -4.38
C GLN A 348 -23.68 0.53 -4.52
N ALA A 349 -22.69 1.42 -4.41
CA ALA A 349 -22.84 2.83 -4.77
C ALA A 349 -21.49 3.46 -5.15
N ASP A 350 -21.49 4.47 -6.04
CA ASP A 350 -20.31 5.26 -6.33
C ASP A 350 -20.10 6.32 -5.24
N LEU A 351 -19.28 5.98 -4.24
CA LEU A 351 -18.92 6.86 -3.13
C LEU A 351 -18.03 8.04 -3.54
N ASN A 352 -17.55 8.11 -4.78
CA ASN A 352 -16.82 9.27 -5.30
C ASN A 352 -17.74 10.30 -5.96
N ASN A 353 -19.02 9.97 -6.16
CA ASN A 353 -19.98 10.88 -6.75
C ASN A 353 -20.30 12.03 -5.77
N PRO A 354 -20.09 13.31 -6.13
CA PRO A 354 -20.47 14.44 -5.27
C PRO A 354 -21.98 14.54 -5.04
N ASP A 355 -22.79 13.98 -5.94
CA ASP A 355 -24.25 13.91 -5.83
C ASP A 355 -24.71 12.54 -5.29
N LEU A 356 -23.92 11.92 -4.40
CA LEU A 356 -24.21 10.62 -3.81
C LEU A 356 -25.58 10.63 -3.14
N THR A 357 -26.47 9.77 -3.63
CA THR A 357 -27.69 9.39 -2.93
C THR A 357 -27.48 8.03 -2.29
N TRP A 358 -27.96 7.87 -1.06
CA TRP A 358 -27.84 6.60 -0.36
C TRP A 358 -28.64 5.50 -1.08
N PRO A 359 -28.08 4.28 -1.21
CA PRO A 359 -28.68 3.23 -2.03
C PRO A 359 -29.85 2.48 -1.35
N TRP A 360 -30.21 2.84 -0.12
CA TRP A 360 -31.30 2.22 0.63
C TRP A 360 -32.63 2.96 0.43
N ALA A 361 -33.74 2.21 0.37
CA ALA A 361 -35.06 2.76 0.10
C ALA A 361 -35.70 3.49 1.29
N GLU A 362 -35.45 3.03 2.51
CA GLU A 362 -36.02 3.61 3.73
C GLU A 362 -34.96 4.40 4.52
N PRO A 363 -35.32 5.55 5.13
CA PRO A 363 -34.41 6.31 5.97
C PRO A 363 -33.77 5.43 7.05
N ARG A 364 -32.43 5.40 7.08
CA ARG A 364 -31.64 4.70 8.09
C ARG A 364 -31.01 5.71 9.02
N SER A 365 -30.87 5.33 10.30
CA SER A 365 -30.11 6.11 11.27
C SER A 365 -28.86 5.33 11.67
N PHE A 366 -27.75 6.04 11.81
CA PHE A 366 -26.46 5.50 12.19
C PHE A 366 -25.98 6.22 13.45
N THR A 367 -25.26 5.50 14.32
CA THR A 367 -24.59 6.11 15.47
C THR A 367 -23.16 6.49 15.13
N LYS A 368 -22.50 5.72 14.24
CA LYS A 368 -21.09 5.91 13.88
C LYS A 368 -20.82 5.51 12.43
N VAL A 369 -19.77 6.10 11.86
CA VAL A 369 -19.28 5.83 10.50
C VAL A 369 -17.82 5.37 10.54
N LEU A 370 -17.48 4.38 9.73
CA LEU A 370 -16.12 4.02 9.36
C LEU A 370 -15.93 4.24 7.86
N LEU A 371 -14.77 4.73 7.45
CA LEU A 371 -14.39 4.84 6.03
C LEU A 371 -12.92 4.49 5.82
N ASP A 372 -12.64 3.68 4.79
CA ASP A 372 -11.28 3.31 4.33
C ASP A 372 -11.15 3.49 2.80
N PRO A 373 -11.17 4.74 2.30
CA PRO A 373 -11.11 5.01 0.87
C PRO A 373 -9.75 4.67 0.23
N ALA A 374 -9.77 4.53 -1.09
CA ALA A 374 -8.56 4.55 -1.90
C ALA A 374 -7.84 5.92 -1.83
N ARG A 375 -6.67 6.03 -2.48
CA ARG A 375 -5.81 7.23 -2.47
C ARG A 375 -6.49 8.54 -2.86
N ALA A 376 -7.60 8.51 -3.60
CA ALA A 376 -8.37 9.70 -3.97
C ALA A 376 -9.01 10.41 -2.74
N GLY A 377 -9.11 9.71 -1.61
CA GLY A 377 -9.85 10.13 -0.43
C GLY A 377 -11.35 9.90 -0.62
N ALA A 378 -12.13 10.55 0.23
CA ALA A 378 -13.56 10.30 0.40
C ALA A 378 -14.42 11.55 0.16
N LEU A 379 -13.93 12.48 -0.67
CA LEU A 379 -14.52 13.81 -0.87
C LEU A 379 -16.04 13.78 -1.12
N GLY A 380 -16.52 12.85 -1.95
CA GLY A 380 -17.95 12.69 -2.28
C GLY A 380 -18.82 12.24 -1.09
N THR A 381 -18.22 11.64 -0.06
CA THR A 381 -18.96 11.11 1.10
C THR A 381 -18.91 12.02 2.32
N ILE A 382 -17.96 12.97 2.41
CA ILE A 382 -17.79 13.75 3.65
C ILE A 382 -19.02 14.60 3.97
N THR A 383 -19.60 15.29 2.98
CA THR A 383 -20.82 16.08 3.18
C THR A 383 -22.01 15.19 3.53
N PRO A 384 -22.31 14.08 2.80
CA PRO A 384 -23.33 13.12 3.22
C PRO A 384 -23.14 12.57 4.64
N ILE A 385 -21.91 12.26 5.06
CA ILE A 385 -21.59 11.82 6.43
C ILE A 385 -21.92 12.92 7.45
N ALA A 386 -21.56 14.16 7.15
CA ALA A 386 -21.85 15.30 8.01
C ALA A 386 -23.35 15.50 8.23
N GLU A 387 -24.16 15.31 7.17
CA GLU A 387 -25.62 15.40 7.21
C GLU A 387 -26.28 14.27 8.02
N LEU A 388 -25.67 13.08 8.09
CA LEU A 388 -26.13 12.00 8.97
C LEU A 388 -26.03 12.36 10.46
N GLY A 389 -25.15 13.31 10.83
CA GLY A 389 -25.01 13.80 12.20
C GLY A 389 -24.59 12.73 13.21
N VAL A 390 -23.76 11.77 12.80
CA VAL A 390 -23.29 10.66 13.65
C VAL A 390 -22.35 11.14 14.77
N ASP A 391 -22.28 10.38 15.87
CA ASP A 391 -21.47 10.75 17.04
C ASP A 391 -19.97 10.66 16.74
N LYS A 392 -19.58 9.68 15.92
CA LYS A 392 -18.19 9.38 15.58
C LYS A 392 -17.99 9.02 14.12
N VAL A 393 -16.88 9.50 13.56
CA VAL A 393 -16.39 9.14 12.23
C VAL A 393 -14.95 8.65 12.36
N LEU A 394 -14.70 7.40 12.01
CA LEU A 394 -13.35 6.82 11.95
C LEU A 394 -12.86 6.76 10.51
N TYR A 395 -11.86 7.57 10.17
CA TYR A 395 -11.27 7.64 8.83
C TYR A 395 -9.92 6.92 8.82
N ILE A 396 -9.79 5.90 7.98
CA ILE A 396 -8.52 5.24 7.63
C ILE A 396 -8.08 5.67 6.23
N SER A 397 -6.81 6.05 6.03
CA SER A 397 -6.31 6.48 4.72
C SER A 397 -4.88 6.08 4.48
N CYS A 398 -4.58 5.66 3.25
CA CYS A 398 -3.22 5.47 2.75
C CYS A 398 -2.61 6.74 2.10
N ASP A 399 -3.35 7.85 2.09
CA ASP A 399 -2.88 9.15 1.61
C ASP A 399 -3.25 10.27 2.60
N ALA A 400 -2.21 10.78 3.29
CA ALA A 400 -2.37 11.84 4.29
C ALA A 400 -2.87 13.16 3.69
N ALA A 401 -2.60 13.44 2.40
CA ALA A 401 -2.96 14.72 1.79
C ALA A 401 -4.45 14.80 1.50
N THR A 402 -5.03 13.73 0.97
CA THR A 402 -6.48 13.65 0.77
C THR A 402 -7.21 13.52 2.09
N MET A 403 -6.68 12.77 3.07
CA MET A 403 -7.23 12.74 4.43
C MET A 403 -7.26 14.13 5.07
N ALA A 404 -6.17 14.90 4.99
CA ALA A 404 -6.12 16.26 5.57
C ALA A 404 -7.13 17.21 4.91
N ARG A 405 -7.27 17.15 3.58
CA ARG A 405 -8.32 17.90 2.85
C ARG A 405 -9.71 17.53 3.37
N ASP A 406 -10.00 16.24 3.45
CA ASP A 406 -11.32 15.74 3.85
C ASP A 406 -11.62 16.05 5.33
N SER A 407 -10.59 16.03 6.18
CA SER A 407 -10.68 16.40 7.60
C SER A 407 -11.15 17.85 7.78
N GLN A 408 -10.72 18.76 6.91
CA GLN A 408 -11.16 20.15 6.95
C GLN A 408 -12.69 20.29 6.78
N LEU A 409 -13.28 19.44 5.94
CA LEU A 409 -14.72 19.45 5.69
C LEU A 409 -15.49 18.89 6.88
N LEU A 410 -15.02 17.80 7.50
CA LEU A 410 -15.59 17.28 8.75
C LEU A 410 -15.54 18.33 9.87
N ILE A 411 -14.40 19.01 10.02
CA ILE A 411 -14.23 20.08 11.02
C ILE A 411 -15.17 21.25 10.75
N SER A 412 -15.32 21.65 9.50
CA SER A 412 -16.26 22.70 9.09
C SER A 412 -17.73 22.31 9.37
N ALA A 413 -18.03 21.00 9.38
CA ALA A 413 -19.33 20.45 9.75
C ALA A 413 -19.53 20.23 11.27
N GLY A 414 -18.59 20.69 12.09
CA GLY A 414 -18.68 20.68 13.56
C GLY A 414 -18.08 19.45 14.24
N TYR A 415 -17.34 18.60 13.52
CA TYR A 415 -16.57 17.52 14.16
C TYR A 415 -15.24 18.03 14.70
N THR A 416 -14.73 17.38 15.74
CA THR A 416 -13.38 17.60 16.26
C THR A 416 -12.51 16.39 15.97
N LEU A 417 -11.29 16.60 15.47
CA LEU A 417 -10.28 15.54 15.39
C LEU A 417 -9.83 15.19 16.81
N GLU A 418 -10.24 14.03 17.31
CA GLU A 418 -9.99 13.57 18.68
C GLU A 418 -8.69 12.77 18.78
N LYS A 419 -8.42 11.91 17.81
CA LYS A 419 -7.26 11.01 17.79
C LYS A 419 -6.72 10.86 16.38
N ILE A 420 -5.41 10.69 16.27
CA ILE A 420 -4.76 10.28 15.03
C ILE A 420 -3.57 9.36 15.30
N SER A 421 -3.41 8.30 14.52
CA SER A 421 -2.29 7.36 14.65
C SER A 421 -1.73 7.01 13.28
N LEU A 422 -0.41 6.78 13.27
CA LEU A 422 0.31 6.23 12.13
C LEU A 422 0.21 4.70 12.20
N LEU A 423 -0.19 4.10 11.09
CA LEU A 423 -0.21 2.65 10.90
C LEU A 423 0.98 2.28 10.03
N ASP A 424 1.96 1.54 10.56
CA ASP A 424 3.16 1.16 9.82
C ASP A 424 2.93 -0.05 8.89
N MET A 425 1.88 0.01 8.07
CA MET A 425 1.45 -1.08 7.18
C MET A 425 2.54 -1.47 6.16
N PHE A 426 3.44 -0.54 5.85
CA PHE A 426 4.51 -0.71 4.87
C PHE A 426 5.85 -0.24 5.46
N ALA A 427 6.35 -0.96 6.45
CA ALA A 427 7.70 -0.79 6.97
C ALA A 427 8.74 -0.84 5.84
N GLN A 428 9.84 -0.11 5.99
CA GLN A 428 10.91 0.05 5.01
C GLN A 428 10.52 0.88 3.77
N THR A 429 9.35 1.52 3.75
CA THR A 429 8.86 2.32 2.60
C THR A 429 8.41 3.71 3.01
N ARG A 430 8.29 4.63 2.05
CA ARG A 430 7.73 5.97 2.28
C ARG A 430 6.21 6.04 2.43
N HIS A 431 5.52 4.90 2.27
CA HIS A 431 4.07 4.86 2.39
C HIS A 431 3.67 5.12 3.83
N VAL A 432 2.62 5.90 4.00
CA VAL A 432 2.01 6.19 5.29
C VAL A 432 0.58 5.72 5.22
N GLU A 433 0.12 5.14 6.32
CA GLU A 433 -1.28 4.83 6.52
C GLU A 433 -1.68 5.42 7.86
N THR A 434 -2.87 5.99 7.93
CA THR A 434 -3.27 6.87 9.03
C THR A 434 -4.68 6.53 9.43
N MET A 435 -4.92 6.45 10.74
CA MET A 435 -6.26 6.33 11.31
C MET A 435 -6.56 7.60 12.09
N ALA A 436 -7.70 8.21 11.84
CA ALA A 436 -8.16 9.42 12.51
C ALA A 436 -9.58 9.21 13.05
N LEU A 437 -9.81 9.56 14.32
CA LEU A 437 -11.13 9.57 14.93
C LEU A 437 -11.62 11.01 15.05
N PHE A 438 -12.81 11.24 14.53
CA PHE A 438 -13.55 12.47 14.69
C PHE A 438 -14.76 12.23 15.57
N SER A 439 -15.08 13.17 16.45
CA SER A 439 -16.28 13.13 17.28
C SER A 439 -17.06 14.44 17.18
N LYS A 440 -18.37 14.33 17.34
CA LYS A 440 -19.30 15.46 17.39
C LYS A 440 -19.97 15.45 18.76
N THR A 441 -19.73 16.51 19.53
CA THR A 441 -20.31 16.73 20.87
C THR A 441 -21.64 17.44 20.79
#